data_AF-A0A3A4JK05-F1
#
_entry.id   AF-A0A3A4JK05-F1
#
_cell.length_a   1.000
_cell.length_b   1.000
_cell.length_c   1.000
_cell.angle_alpha   90.00
_cell.angle_beta   90.00
_cell.angle_gamma   90.00
#
_symmetry.space_group_name_H-M   'P 1'
#
loop_
_entity.id
_entity.type
_entity.pdbx_description
1 polymer ?
#
loop_
_entity_poly.entity_id
_entity_poly.type
_entity_poly.pdbx_seq_one_letter_code
_entity_poly.pdbx_strand_id
1 'polypeptide(L)'
;MKGRIFGFSVILVAGSFLFSSVAGGGGGGGSGNPITPYDHKPTLEEIEAQRKNTISYFRGLVLRDKEGEFARADLCYAKGGSCKKKIRYFSGKGEQGDPITIALADLKDLTLLEVSDQGQETAVAKIKLTVFPYIKPKELFENNPSYSDLESKTVVMFVALVRKKDGADLSFGELQGGSQNGATRVMDIKINKIVNICPADSTYWWAIPSVTNDSGYPHRVIIKK
;
A
#
# COMPACT_ATOMS: atom_id res chain seq x y z
N MET A 1 33.00 -35.30 -5.98
CA MET A 1 31.67 -35.87 -5.67
C MET A 1 30.70 -34.73 -5.39
N LYS A 2 29.66 -34.64 -6.24
CA LYS A 2 28.34 -34.00 -6.11
C LYS A 2 28.19 -32.74 -5.25
N GLY A 3 28.22 -31.57 -5.92
CA GLY A 3 27.57 -30.35 -5.44
C GLY A 3 26.05 -30.46 -5.58
N ARG A 4 25.31 -30.06 -4.54
CA ARG A 4 23.85 -29.95 -4.56
C ARG A 4 23.47 -28.52 -4.94
N ILE A 5 22.87 -28.37 -6.11
CA ILE A 5 22.16 -27.16 -6.54
C ILE A 5 20.77 -27.22 -5.89
N PHE A 6 20.48 -26.30 -4.97
CA PHE A 6 19.12 -26.09 -4.47
C PHE A 6 18.41 -25.16 -5.47
N GLY A 7 17.59 -25.74 -6.34
CA GLY A 7 16.60 -24.99 -7.11
C GLY A 7 15.45 -24.63 -6.19
N PHE A 8 15.18 -23.34 -6.01
CA PHE A 8 13.97 -22.87 -5.35
C PHE A 8 12.91 -22.53 -6.39
N SER A 9 11.78 -23.20 -6.28
CA SER A 9 10.58 -22.96 -7.09
C SER A 9 9.95 -21.62 -6.71
N VAL A 10 9.67 -20.79 -7.72
CA VAL A 10 8.77 -19.63 -7.58
C VAL A 10 7.36 -20.18 -7.39
N ILE A 11 6.80 -20.08 -6.18
CA ILE A 11 5.41 -20.46 -5.91
C ILE A 11 4.53 -19.26 -6.25
N LEU A 12 3.86 -19.34 -7.41
CA LEU A 12 2.71 -18.51 -7.74
C LEU A 12 1.54 -18.95 -6.84
N VAL A 13 1.38 -18.32 -5.68
CA VAL A 13 0.19 -18.52 -4.85
C VAL A 13 -0.94 -17.67 -5.41
N ALA A 14 -1.77 -18.29 -6.25
CA ALA A 14 -3.09 -17.77 -6.60
C ALA A 14 -4.01 -17.90 -5.38
N GLY A 15 -3.87 -16.96 -4.44
CA GLY A 15 -4.77 -16.84 -3.29
C GLY A 15 -5.95 -15.94 -3.66
N SER A 16 -7.12 -16.53 -3.90
CA SER A 16 -8.39 -15.82 -3.96
C SER A 16 -8.72 -15.27 -2.56
N PHE A 17 -8.45 -13.99 -2.33
CA PHE A 17 -8.89 -13.28 -1.14
C PHE A 17 -10.14 -12.46 -1.49
N LEU A 18 -11.24 -12.75 -0.80
CA LEU A 18 -12.45 -11.96 -0.85
C LEU A 18 -12.18 -10.62 -0.15
N PHE A 19 -12.14 -9.54 -0.92
CA PHE A 19 -12.04 -8.18 -0.40
C PHE A 19 -13.40 -7.74 0.15
N SER A 20 -13.50 -7.57 1.47
CA SER A 20 -14.55 -6.73 2.06
C SER A 20 -14.03 -5.29 2.07
N SER A 21 -14.38 -4.54 1.03
CA SER A 21 -14.24 -3.08 0.99
C SER A 21 -15.13 -2.46 2.07
N VAL A 22 -14.53 -1.77 3.02
CA VAL A 22 -15.26 -0.84 3.88
C VAL A 22 -15.50 0.44 3.08
N ALA A 23 -16.59 0.40 2.30
CA ALA A 23 -17.57 1.46 2.09
C ALA A 23 -18.58 0.99 1.04
N GLY A 24 -19.71 0.45 1.52
CA GLY A 24 -20.91 0.20 0.71
C GLY A 24 -20.94 -1.15 -0.02
N GLY A 25 -21.83 -2.04 0.42
CA GLY A 25 -21.93 -3.41 -0.09
C GLY A 25 -22.38 -3.53 -1.54
N GLY A 26 -22.16 -4.72 -2.08
CA GLY A 26 -22.72 -5.19 -3.34
C GLY A 26 -21.63 -5.63 -4.31
N GLY A 27 -21.43 -6.95 -4.40
CA GLY A 27 -20.82 -7.55 -5.58
C GLY A 27 -21.67 -7.26 -6.82
N GLY A 28 -21.02 -7.00 -7.95
CA GLY A 28 -21.66 -6.76 -9.24
C GLY A 28 -21.45 -5.32 -9.73
N GLY A 29 -20.97 -5.17 -10.96
CA GLY A 29 -20.72 -3.89 -11.64
C GLY A 29 -21.93 -2.95 -11.63
N GLY A 30 -22.04 -2.15 -10.57
CA GLY A 30 -23.13 -1.21 -10.34
C GLY A 30 -22.87 0.19 -10.92
N SER A 31 -23.96 0.84 -11.32
CA SER A 31 -24.11 2.12 -12.04
C SER A 31 -23.66 3.39 -11.28
N GLY A 32 -22.57 3.31 -10.51
CA GLY A 32 -22.00 4.46 -9.79
C GLY A 32 -21.00 5.26 -10.63
N ASN A 33 -20.85 6.55 -10.32
CA ASN A 33 -19.84 7.39 -10.95
C ASN A 33 -18.45 6.91 -10.52
N PRO A 34 -17.52 6.66 -11.46
CA PRO A 34 -16.18 6.22 -11.10
C PRO A 34 -15.46 7.28 -10.28
N ILE A 35 -14.77 6.85 -9.22
CA ILE A 35 -13.86 7.73 -8.48
C ILE A 35 -12.61 7.90 -9.33
N THR A 36 -12.29 9.12 -9.72
CA THR A 36 -11.07 9.45 -10.48
C THR A 36 -10.65 10.90 -10.19
N PRO A 37 -9.35 11.20 -10.18
CA PRO A 37 -8.89 12.59 -10.09
C PRO A 37 -9.02 13.35 -11.42
N TYR A 38 -9.46 12.69 -12.51
CA TYR A 38 -9.53 13.26 -13.84
C TYR A 38 -10.98 13.41 -14.31
N ASP A 39 -11.35 14.60 -14.77
CA ASP A 39 -12.65 14.90 -15.40
C ASP A 39 -12.60 14.80 -16.94
N HIS A 40 -11.41 14.56 -17.49
CA HIS A 40 -11.14 14.42 -18.92
C HIS A 40 -10.08 13.33 -19.16
N LYS A 41 -9.66 13.13 -20.42
CA LYS A 41 -8.53 12.25 -20.74
C LYS A 41 -7.22 12.97 -20.36
N PRO A 42 -6.48 12.53 -19.33
CA PRO A 42 -5.36 13.29 -18.82
C PRO A 42 -4.13 13.22 -19.73
N THR A 43 -3.28 14.23 -19.66
CA THR A 43 -1.95 14.23 -20.27
C THR A 43 -0.94 13.43 -19.44
N LEU A 44 0.23 13.14 -20.02
CA LEU A 44 1.33 12.50 -19.27
C LEU A 44 1.75 13.37 -18.07
N GLU A 45 1.87 14.68 -18.26
CA GLU A 45 2.26 15.62 -17.22
C GLU A 45 1.26 15.62 -16.05
N GLU A 46 -0.04 15.54 -16.34
CA GLU A 46 -1.08 15.45 -15.31
C GLU A 46 -1.00 14.15 -14.52
N ILE A 47 -0.78 13.01 -15.20
CA ILE A 47 -0.60 11.72 -14.55
C ILE A 47 0.64 11.74 -13.64
N GLU A 48 1.75 12.31 -14.12
CA GLU A 48 2.98 12.44 -13.32
C GLU A 48 2.80 13.37 -12.12
N ALA A 49 2.15 14.52 -12.31
CA ALA A 49 1.82 15.45 -11.24
C ALA A 49 0.91 14.80 -10.20
N GLN A 50 -0.11 14.06 -10.64
CA GLN A 50 -1.05 13.39 -9.76
C GLN A 50 -0.40 12.25 -8.98
N ARG A 51 0.50 11.49 -9.60
CA ARG A 51 1.31 10.48 -8.89
C ARG A 51 2.20 11.14 -7.84
N LYS A 52 2.89 12.24 -8.18
CA LYS A 52 3.73 12.99 -7.23
C LYS A 52 2.92 13.55 -6.06
N ASN A 53 1.71 14.06 -6.33
CA ASN A 53 0.79 14.54 -5.31
C ASN A 53 0.36 13.40 -4.39
N THR A 54 0.01 12.24 -4.95
CA THR A 54 -0.36 11.04 -4.18
C THR A 54 0.78 10.59 -3.25
N ILE A 55 2.03 10.61 -3.74
CA ILE A 55 3.20 10.32 -2.90
C ILE A 55 3.37 11.34 -1.77
N SER A 56 3.03 12.62 -2.02
CA SER A 56 3.26 13.72 -1.08
C SER A 56 2.18 13.82 0.00
N TYR A 57 0.93 13.50 -0.35
CA TYR A 57 -0.24 13.58 0.51
C TYR A 57 -0.78 12.21 0.92
N PHE A 58 0.06 11.19 0.78
CA PHE A 58 -0.28 9.84 1.17
C PHE A 58 -0.74 9.79 2.62
N ARG A 59 -1.89 9.15 2.85
CA ARG A 59 -2.41 8.83 4.18
C ARG A 59 -2.74 7.34 4.15
N GLY A 60 -2.28 6.61 5.15
CA GLY A 60 -2.70 5.23 5.36
C GLY A 60 -3.99 5.18 6.18
N LEU A 61 -4.75 4.11 6.02
CA LEU A 61 -5.80 3.72 6.97
C LEU A 61 -5.24 2.59 7.83
N VAL A 62 -5.36 2.70 9.14
CA VAL A 62 -4.89 1.68 10.07
C VAL A 62 -6.02 1.29 10.99
N LEU A 63 -6.29 -0.01 11.08
CA LEU A 63 -7.30 -0.57 11.95
C LEU A 63 -6.83 -0.56 13.41
N ARG A 64 -7.55 0.16 14.27
CA ARG A 64 -7.43 0.00 15.73
C ARG A 64 -7.85 -1.43 16.10
N ASP A 65 -6.98 -2.15 16.80
CA ASP A 65 -7.31 -3.48 17.31
C ASP A 65 -8.32 -3.37 18.47
N LYS A 66 -9.61 -3.56 18.14
CA LYS A 66 -10.62 -4.34 18.89
C LYS A 66 -12.06 -4.16 18.35
N GLU A 67 -12.34 -3.09 17.60
CA GLU A 67 -13.72 -2.74 17.20
C GLU A 67 -13.90 -2.43 15.70
N GLY A 68 -12.87 -2.63 14.86
CA GLY A 68 -12.98 -2.37 13.42
C GLY A 68 -12.95 -0.89 13.03
N GLU A 69 -12.56 -0.01 13.96
CA GLU A 69 -12.39 1.42 13.66
C GLU A 69 -11.11 1.67 12.85
N PHE A 70 -11.26 2.37 11.72
CA PHE A 70 -10.16 2.84 10.90
C PHE A 70 -9.69 4.21 11.40
N ALA A 71 -8.44 4.30 11.81
CA ALA A 71 -7.78 5.57 12.03
C ALA A 71 -7.02 5.99 10.76
N ARG A 72 -7.12 7.27 10.39
CA ARG A 72 -6.22 7.86 9.40
C ARG A 72 -4.85 8.02 10.06
N ALA A 73 -3.84 7.37 9.49
CA ALA A 73 -2.49 7.40 10.02
C ALA A 73 -1.47 7.68 8.90
N ASP A 74 -0.45 8.46 9.24
CA ASP A 74 0.72 8.61 8.38
C ASP A 74 1.73 7.52 8.73
N LEU A 75 2.37 6.93 7.72
CA LEU A 75 3.52 6.06 7.97
C LEU A 75 4.77 6.94 8.20
N CYS A 76 5.49 6.71 9.28
CA CYS A 76 6.62 7.54 9.66
C CYS A 76 7.63 6.83 10.56
N TYR A 77 8.78 7.46 10.74
CA TYR A 77 9.71 7.09 11.80
C TYR A 77 9.32 7.83 13.10
N ALA A 78 8.99 7.06 14.14
CA ALA A 78 8.61 7.57 15.44
C ALA A 78 9.68 7.29 16.49
N LYS A 79 9.93 8.27 17.37
CA LYS A 79 10.84 8.15 18.51
C LYS A 79 10.17 8.77 19.73
N GLY A 80 10.11 8.04 20.84
CA GLY A 80 9.42 8.47 22.05
C GLY A 80 7.92 8.69 21.83
N GLY A 81 7.27 7.85 21.02
CA GLY A 81 5.82 7.94 20.72
C GLY A 81 5.41 9.07 19.78
N SER A 82 6.34 9.95 19.39
CA SER A 82 6.09 11.04 18.45
C SER A 82 6.61 10.71 17.05
N CYS A 83 5.76 10.90 16.06
CA CYS A 83 6.11 10.75 14.65
C CYS A 83 6.94 11.97 14.18
N LYS A 84 8.19 11.73 13.78
CA LYS A 84 9.16 12.81 13.48
C LYS A 84 9.31 13.08 12.00
N LYS A 85 9.23 12.04 11.18
CA LYS A 85 9.44 12.13 9.73
C LYS A 85 8.47 11.22 8.99
N LYS A 86 7.54 11.83 8.26
CA LYS A 86 6.67 11.11 7.32
C LYS A 86 7.53 10.41 6.28
N ILE A 87 7.19 9.17 5.98
CA ILE A 87 7.82 8.44 4.89
C ILE A 87 6.92 8.49 3.66
N ARG A 88 7.57 8.58 2.50
CA ARG A 88 6.92 8.60 1.17
C ARG A 88 7.21 7.32 0.38
N TYR A 89 8.24 6.62 0.83
CA TYR A 89 8.72 5.39 0.25
C TYR A 89 8.91 4.39 1.37
N PHE A 90 8.46 3.18 1.13
CA PHE A 90 8.83 2.02 1.89
C PHE A 90 10.22 1.57 1.43
N SER A 91 11.15 1.38 2.38
CA SER A 91 12.51 0.91 2.07
C SER A 91 12.88 -0.27 2.96
N GLY A 92 13.51 -1.28 2.38
CA GLY A 92 14.05 -2.42 3.11
C GLY A 92 14.82 -3.36 2.20
N LYS A 93 14.92 -4.63 2.57
CA LYS A 93 15.59 -5.66 1.76
C LYS A 93 14.60 -6.71 1.27
N GLY A 94 14.69 -7.09 -0.01
CA GLY A 94 13.97 -8.21 -0.57
C GLY A 94 14.44 -9.55 -0.01
N GLU A 95 13.80 -10.65 -0.43
CA GLU A 95 14.14 -12.00 0.05
C GLU A 95 15.58 -12.40 -0.27
N GLN A 96 16.14 -11.90 -1.37
CA GLN A 96 17.53 -12.14 -1.78
C GLN A 96 18.52 -11.15 -1.15
N GLY A 97 18.05 -10.21 -0.32
CA GLY A 97 18.87 -9.21 0.35
C GLY A 97 19.03 -7.88 -0.42
N ASP A 98 18.56 -7.81 -1.67
CA ASP A 98 18.62 -6.61 -2.49
C ASP A 98 17.81 -5.44 -1.89
N PRO A 99 18.29 -4.19 -2.03
CA PRO A 99 17.53 -3.05 -1.58
C PRO A 99 16.26 -2.87 -2.40
N ILE A 100 15.11 -2.81 -1.72
CA ILE A 100 13.81 -2.52 -2.32
C ILE A 100 13.33 -1.16 -1.85
N THR A 101 12.82 -0.35 -2.78
CA THR A 101 12.12 0.90 -2.50
C THR A 101 10.80 0.96 -3.25
N ILE A 102 9.70 1.16 -2.53
CA ILE A 102 8.34 1.19 -3.08
C ILE A 102 7.72 2.54 -2.71
N ALA A 103 7.17 3.26 -3.68
CA ALA A 103 6.42 4.48 -3.38
C ALA A 103 5.12 4.10 -2.68
N LEU A 104 4.78 4.81 -1.60
CA LEU A 104 3.54 4.53 -0.89
C LEU A 104 2.29 4.71 -1.78
N ALA A 105 2.36 5.59 -2.78
CA ALA A 105 1.32 5.77 -3.79
C ALA A 105 0.97 4.51 -4.59
N ASP A 106 1.87 3.54 -4.63
CA ASP A 106 1.69 2.28 -5.35
C ASP A 106 1.40 1.13 -4.37
N LEU A 107 1.32 1.37 -3.06
CA LEU A 107 1.11 0.35 -2.05
C LEU A 107 -0.38 0.17 -1.77
N LYS A 108 -0.89 -1.05 -1.98
CA LYS A 108 -2.28 -1.43 -1.72
C LYS A 108 -2.45 -1.95 -0.30
N ASP A 109 -1.67 -2.97 0.07
CA ASP A 109 -1.79 -3.64 1.36
C ASP A 109 -0.42 -3.92 1.99
N LEU A 110 -0.38 -3.97 3.32
CA LEU A 110 0.75 -4.45 4.11
C LEU A 110 0.27 -5.55 5.06
N THR A 111 1.03 -6.63 5.20
CA THR A 111 0.79 -7.67 6.20
C THR A 111 2.08 -7.97 6.94
N LEU A 112 2.04 -7.91 8.28
CA LEU A 112 3.17 -8.37 9.08
C LEU A 112 3.15 -9.90 9.14
N LEU A 113 4.25 -10.54 8.77
CA LEU A 113 4.35 -12.00 8.76
C LEU A 113 5.17 -12.54 9.92
N GLU A 114 6.25 -11.85 10.26
CA GLU A 114 7.19 -12.32 11.26
C GLU A 114 7.91 -11.12 11.87
N VAL A 115 8.25 -11.25 13.16
CA VAL A 115 9.19 -10.38 13.84
C VAL A 115 10.23 -11.27 14.50
N SER A 116 11.47 -11.17 14.04
CA SER A 116 12.62 -11.83 14.66
C SER A 116 13.38 -10.79 15.46
N ASP A 117 13.55 -11.04 16.75
CA ASP A 117 14.47 -10.27 17.58
C ASP A 117 15.88 -10.85 17.38
N GLN A 118 16.80 -10.07 16.82
CA GLN A 118 18.22 -10.46 16.66
C GLN A 118 19.09 -9.86 17.78
N GLY A 119 18.48 -9.57 18.93
CA GLY A 119 19.13 -8.98 20.10
C GLY A 119 18.65 -7.55 20.35
N GLN A 120 19.02 -7.00 21.52
CA GLN A 120 18.42 -5.80 22.12
C GLN A 120 18.37 -4.54 21.21
N GLU A 121 19.15 -4.48 20.13
CA GLU A 121 19.24 -3.33 19.23
C GLU A 121 18.63 -3.55 17.83
N THR A 122 18.34 -4.78 17.41
CA THR A 122 17.92 -5.09 16.03
C THR A 122 16.77 -6.09 16.00
N ALA A 123 15.56 -5.57 15.85
CA ALA A 123 14.42 -6.37 15.41
C ALA A 123 14.33 -6.32 13.88
N VAL A 124 14.08 -7.47 13.28
CA VAL A 124 13.80 -7.64 11.86
C VAL A 124 12.35 -8.06 11.68
N ALA A 125 11.56 -7.26 10.98
CA ALA A 125 10.19 -7.62 10.62
C ALA A 125 10.11 -8.06 9.17
N LYS A 126 9.64 -9.28 8.92
CA LYS A 126 9.25 -9.73 7.58
C LYS A 126 7.83 -9.29 7.33
N ILE A 127 7.65 -8.44 6.32
CA ILE A 127 6.33 -8.00 5.89
C ILE A 127 6.07 -8.43 4.45
N LYS A 128 4.80 -8.65 4.14
CA LYS A 128 4.27 -8.79 2.79
C LYS A 128 3.66 -7.46 2.36
N LEU A 129 4.09 -6.95 1.22
CA LEU A 129 3.57 -5.76 0.57
C LEU A 129 2.85 -6.16 -0.71
N THR A 130 1.63 -5.70 -0.89
CA THR A 130 0.90 -5.81 -2.15
C THR A 130 0.99 -4.47 -2.86
N VAL A 131 1.67 -4.42 -4.01
CA VAL A 131 1.88 -3.19 -4.79
C VAL A 131 0.89 -3.16 -5.95
N PHE A 132 0.04 -2.13 -5.97
CA PHE A 132 -0.88 -1.85 -7.05
C PHE A 132 -1.09 -0.33 -7.21
N PRO A 133 -1.01 0.19 -8.45
CA PRO A 133 -0.63 -0.52 -9.68
C PRO A 133 0.89 -0.61 -9.83
N TYR A 134 1.38 -1.70 -10.40
CA TYR A 134 2.78 -1.81 -10.79
C TYR A 134 2.98 -1.32 -12.23
N ILE A 135 2.89 0.00 -12.42
CA ILE A 135 3.03 0.65 -13.74
C ILE A 135 3.69 2.03 -13.59
N LYS A 136 4.41 2.49 -14.62
CA LYS A 136 4.94 3.86 -14.67
C LYS A 136 3.92 4.82 -15.31
N PRO A 137 3.90 6.12 -14.95
CA PRO A 137 3.05 7.12 -15.60
C PRO A 137 3.09 7.09 -17.13
N LYS A 138 4.30 7.04 -17.70
CA LYS A 138 4.50 6.95 -19.14
C LYS A 138 3.88 5.70 -19.76
N GLU A 139 4.08 4.53 -19.14
CA GLU A 139 3.49 3.27 -19.61
C GLU A 139 1.96 3.29 -19.50
N LEU A 140 1.41 3.87 -18.42
CA LEU A 140 -0.03 4.05 -18.25
C LEU A 140 -0.61 4.93 -19.37
N PHE A 141 0.04 6.05 -19.66
CA PHE A 141 -0.37 6.99 -20.71
C PHE A 141 -0.30 6.39 -22.11
N GLU A 142 0.80 5.71 -22.43
CA GLU A 142 1.03 5.12 -23.75
C GLU A 142 0.11 3.93 -24.01
N ASN A 143 -0.01 3.01 -23.04
CA ASN A 143 -0.69 1.74 -23.25
C ASN A 143 -2.19 1.78 -22.93
N ASN A 144 -2.66 2.79 -22.19
CA ASN A 144 -4.06 2.93 -21.76
C ASN A 144 -4.67 1.61 -21.25
N PRO A 145 -4.02 0.92 -20.30
CA PRO A 145 -4.49 -0.39 -19.82
C PRO A 145 -5.88 -0.26 -19.17
N SER A 146 -6.58 -1.38 -19.12
CA SER A 146 -7.82 -1.54 -18.35
C SER A 146 -7.51 -1.75 -16.85
N TYR A 147 -8.54 -1.73 -16.00
CA TYR A 147 -8.36 -2.08 -14.58
C TYR A 147 -7.91 -3.54 -14.43
N SER A 148 -8.52 -4.43 -15.19
CA SER A 148 -8.22 -5.86 -15.17
C SER A 148 -6.76 -6.13 -15.55
N ASP A 149 -6.24 -5.39 -16.55
CA ASP A 149 -4.81 -5.45 -16.92
C ASP A 149 -3.91 -5.02 -15.77
N LEU A 150 -4.22 -3.90 -15.11
CA LEU A 150 -3.45 -3.41 -13.97
C LEU A 150 -3.55 -4.37 -12.78
N GLU A 151 -4.73 -4.94 -12.53
CA GLU A 151 -4.97 -5.83 -11.39
C GLU A 151 -4.14 -7.09 -11.53
N SER A 152 -4.03 -7.62 -12.75
CA SER A 152 -3.15 -8.76 -13.06
C SER A 152 -1.66 -8.47 -12.85
N LYS A 153 -1.25 -7.20 -12.85
CA LYS A 153 0.11 -6.73 -12.58
C LYS A 153 0.37 -6.44 -11.10
N THR A 154 -0.55 -6.78 -10.20
CA THR A 154 -0.32 -6.65 -8.76
C THR A 154 0.87 -7.51 -8.32
N VAL A 155 1.84 -6.89 -7.65
CA VAL A 155 3.05 -7.61 -7.19
C VAL A 155 3.02 -7.77 -5.68
N VAL A 156 3.33 -8.98 -5.22
CA VAL A 156 3.58 -9.27 -3.81
C VAL A 156 5.08 -9.26 -3.55
N MET A 157 5.52 -8.43 -2.61
CA MET A 157 6.92 -8.32 -2.21
C MET A 157 7.09 -8.64 -0.73
N PHE A 158 8.13 -9.37 -0.39
CA PHE A 158 8.53 -9.57 0.99
C PHE A 158 9.68 -8.64 1.32
N VAL A 159 9.52 -7.86 2.39
CA VAL A 159 10.53 -6.90 2.80
C VAL A 159 10.90 -7.11 4.25
N ALA A 160 12.20 -7.23 4.49
CA ALA A 160 12.78 -7.18 5.83
C ALA A 160 12.98 -5.72 6.25
N LEU A 161 12.29 -5.31 7.31
CA LEU A 161 12.49 -4.04 7.99
C LEU A 161 13.48 -4.20 9.11
N VAL A 162 14.47 -3.31 9.19
CA VAL A 162 15.47 -3.30 10.25
C VAL A 162 15.26 -2.07 11.12
N ARG A 163 15.12 -2.25 12.44
CA ARG A 163 15.14 -1.15 13.41
C ARG A 163 16.44 -0.34 13.26
N LYS A 164 16.34 0.99 13.20
CA LYS A 164 17.51 1.85 13.15
C LYS A 164 18.13 2.01 14.53
N LYS A 165 19.46 2.06 14.60
CA LYS A 165 20.25 2.27 15.84
C LYS A 165 19.92 3.58 16.56
N ASP A 166 19.32 4.55 15.88
CA ASP A 166 18.89 5.83 16.47
C ASP A 166 17.64 5.71 17.37
N GLY A 167 17.07 4.51 17.47
CA GLY A 167 15.87 4.20 18.26
C GLY A 167 14.57 4.67 17.62
N ALA A 168 14.60 5.05 16.34
CA ALA A 168 13.40 5.38 15.59
C ALA A 168 12.79 4.12 14.95
N ASP A 169 11.55 3.82 15.31
CA ASP A 169 10.80 2.69 14.76
C ASP A 169 9.91 3.16 13.60
N LEU A 170 9.72 2.28 12.61
CA LEU A 170 8.68 2.48 11.62
C LEU A 170 7.33 2.30 12.31
N SER A 171 6.50 3.33 12.25
CA SER A 171 5.23 3.40 12.96
C SER A 171 4.15 4.10 12.12
N PHE A 172 2.91 3.77 12.40
CA PHE A 172 1.74 4.50 11.97
C PHE A 172 1.44 5.61 13.00
N GLY A 173 1.73 6.86 12.64
CA GLY A 173 1.39 8.04 13.44
C GLY A 173 -0.06 8.43 13.23
N GLU A 174 -0.87 8.31 14.29
CA GLU A 174 -2.30 8.63 14.25
C GLU A 174 -2.50 10.16 14.23
N LEU A 175 -3.42 10.65 13.42
CA LEU A 175 -3.83 12.06 13.43
C LEU A 175 -5.11 12.21 14.27
N GLN A 176 -5.02 12.75 15.48
CA GLN A 176 -6.17 13.22 16.25
C GLN A 176 -6.20 14.74 16.31
N GLY A 177 -7.23 15.38 15.73
CA GLY A 177 -7.43 16.83 15.82
C GLY A 177 -6.28 17.68 15.25
N GLY A 178 -5.48 17.12 14.32
CA GLY A 178 -4.29 17.79 13.77
C GLY A 178 -3.01 17.62 14.60
N SER A 179 -3.09 17.00 15.79
CA SER A 179 -1.92 16.59 16.59
C SER A 179 -1.69 15.08 16.46
N GLN A 180 -0.42 14.67 16.32
CA GLN A 180 -0.06 13.25 16.29
C GLN A 180 0.00 12.69 17.72
N ASN A 181 -1.15 12.29 18.25
CA ASN A 181 -1.26 11.69 19.58
C ASN A 181 -1.18 10.17 19.46
N GLY A 182 0.05 9.64 19.43
CA GLY A 182 0.31 8.21 19.43
C GLY A 182 0.81 7.67 18.08
N ALA A 183 1.76 6.74 18.17
CA ALA A 183 2.29 6.02 17.02
C ALA A 183 2.29 4.52 17.31
N THR A 184 1.63 3.73 16.47
CA THR A 184 1.65 2.27 16.58
C THR A 184 2.82 1.74 15.76
N ARG A 185 3.74 0.99 16.38
CA ARG A 185 4.88 0.43 15.63
C ARG A 185 4.37 -0.62 14.65
N VAL A 186 4.96 -0.68 13.46
CA VAL A 186 4.63 -1.72 12.47
C VAL A 186 4.86 -3.11 13.06
N MET A 187 5.88 -3.27 13.91
CA MET A 187 6.21 -4.53 14.57
C MET A 187 5.21 -4.94 15.67
N ASP A 188 4.35 -4.03 16.12
CA ASP A 188 3.32 -4.34 17.12
C ASP A 188 1.99 -4.77 16.46
N ILE A 189 1.91 -4.74 15.13
CA ILE A 189 0.76 -5.29 14.41
C ILE A 189 0.66 -6.78 14.69
N LYS A 190 -0.56 -7.31 14.84
CA LYS A 190 -0.77 -8.75 14.93
C LYS A 190 -0.26 -9.45 13.66
N ILE A 191 0.56 -10.49 13.82
CA ILE A 191 1.02 -11.33 12.71
C ILE A 191 -0.18 -11.83 11.87
N ASN A 192 -0.02 -11.83 10.55
CA ASN A 192 -1.02 -12.14 9.53
C ASN A 192 -2.21 -11.16 9.44
N LYS A 193 -2.19 -10.04 10.16
CA LYS A 193 -3.18 -8.98 9.99
C LYS A 193 -2.86 -8.14 8.75
N ILE A 194 -3.86 -7.99 7.88
CA ILE A 194 -3.80 -7.13 6.70
C ILE A 194 -4.12 -5.69 7.13
N VAL A 195 -3.22 -4.77 6.79
CA VAL A 195 -3.40 -3.33 6.88
C VAL A 195 -3.62 -2.83 5.46
N ASN A 196 -4.86 -2.45 5.17
CA ASN A 196 -5.21 -1.84 3.89
C ASN A 196 -4.68 -0.41 3.86
N ILE A 197 -3.89 -0.10 2.85
CA ILE A 197 -3.29 1.21 2.73
C ILE A 197 -3.99 1.94 1.60
N CYS A 198 -5.06 2.65 1.96
CA CYS A 198 -5.85 3.39 0.99
C CYS A 198 -5.40 4.85 0.96
N PRO A 199 -4.92 5.36 -0.18
CA PRO A 199 -4.71 6.78 -0.32
C PRO A 199 -6.10 7.46 -0.43
N ALA A 200 -6.25 8.68 0.09
CA ALA A 200 -7.55 9.35 0.18
C ALA A 200 -8.25 9.49 -1.20
N ASP A 201 -9.57 9.53 -1.26
CA ASP A 201 -10.44 9.41 -2.46
C ASP A 201 -9.99 10.13 -3.75
N SER A 202 -9.18 11.18 -3.66
CA SER A 202 -8.60 11.95 -4.78
C SER A 202 -7.19 11.49 -5.24
N THR A 203 -6.75 10.29 -4.91
CA THR A 203 -5.33 9.89 -5.06
C THR A 203 -5.06 8.65 -5.91
N TYR A 204 -6.07 8.13 -6.60
CA TYR A 204 -5.88 7.07 -7.60
C TYR A 204 -5.27 7.65 -8.87
N TRP A 205 -3.97 7.99 -8.84
CA TRP A 205 -3.25 8.60 -9.98
C TRP A 205 -3.35 7.78 -11.26
N TRP A 206 -3.62 6.48 -11.12
CA TRP A 206 -3.76 5.52 -12.19
C TRP A 206 -5.19 5.34 -12.71
N ALA A 207 -6.19 5.95 -12.07
CA ALA A 207 -7.60 5.85 -12.44
C ALA A 207 -7.94 6.73 -13.65
N ILE A 208 -7.20 6.58 -14.75
CA ILE A 208 -7.48 7.23 -16.04
C ILE A 208 -8.74 6.61 -16.70
N PRO A 209 -9.37 7.27 -17.69
CA PRO A 209 -10.61 6.78 -18.29
C PRO A 209 -10.58 5.32 -18.79
N SER A 210 -9.47 4.85 -19.37
CA SER A 210 -9.37 3.43 -19.81
C SER A 210 -9.49 2.44 -18.65
N VAL A 211 -9.02 2.83 -17.47
CA VAL A 211 -9.07 2.02 -16.25
C VAL A 211 -10.46 2.10 -15.63
N THR A 212 -11.03 3.30 -15.50
CA THR A 212 -12.30 3.51 -14.79
C THR A 212 -13.53 3.08 -15.57
N ASN A 213 -13.42 2.99 -16.89
CA ASN A 213 -14.45 2.44 -17.77
C ASN A 213 -14.46 0.90 -17.78
N ASP A 214 -13.44 0.24 -17.24
CA ASP A 214 -13.46 -1.21 -17.07
C ASP A 214 -14.59 -1.61 -16.10
N SER A 215 -15.35 -2.64 -16.48
CA SER A 215 -16.41 -3.24 -15.66
C SER A 215 -15.91 -3.80 -14.32
N GLY A 216 -14.65 -4.21 -14.25
CA GLY A 216 -13.97 -4.69 -13.05
C GLY A 216 -13.55 -3.57 -12.09
N TYR A 217 -13.62 -2.29 -12.50
CA TYR A 217 -13.23 -1.16 -11.64
C TYR A 217 -14.16 -1.04 -10.42
N PRO A 218 -13.66 -1.28 -9.19
CA PRO A 218 -14.53 -1.43 -8.02
C PRO A 218 -14.82 -0.10 -7.30
N HIS A 219 -14.12 0.99 -7.63
CA HIS A 219 -14.18 2.24 -6.89
C HIS A 219 -15.20 3.21 -7.52
N ARG A 220 -16.45 3.12 -7.10
CA ARG A 220 -17.56 3.94 -7.62
C ARG A 220 -18.38 4.55 -6.48
N VAL A 221 -18.85 5.78 -6.65
CA VAL A 221 -19.78 6.43 -5.72
C VAL A 221 -21.20 6.29 -6.25
N ILE A 222 -22.10 5.75 -5.42
CA ILE A 222 -23.53 5.75 -5.68
C ILE A 222 -24.13 6.99 -5.00
N ILE A 223 -24.43 8.02 -5.80
CA ILE A 223 -25.19 9.17 -5.31
C ILE A 223 -26.66 8.78 -5.39
N LYS A 224 -27.30 8.51 -4.25
CA LYS A 224 -28.77 8.40 -4.20
C LYS A 224 -29.34 9.77 -4.56
N LYS A 225 -30.07 9.83 -5.68
CA LYS A 225 -30.92 10.99 -6.01
C LYS A 225 -32.10 11.07 -5.04
#